data_AF-A0A5D2SX20-F1
#
_entry.id   AF-A0A5D2SX20-F1
#
_cell.length_a   1.000
_cell.length_b   1.000
_cell.length_c   1.000
_cell.angle_alpha   90.00
_cell.angle_beta   90.00
_cell.angle_gamma   90.00
#
_symmetry.space_group_name_H-M   'P 1'
#
loop_
_entity.id
_entity.type
_entity.pdbx_description
1 polymer ?
#
loop_
_entity_poly.entity_id
_entity_poly.type
_entity_poly.pdbx_seq_one_letter_code
_entity_poly.pdbx_strand_id
1 'polypeptide(L)' 'MFHFARAMLENPKDMTNVHLIYANVPYEDILLKEELDSLVAKYPGRFKVYYVLNQRRFIGI' A
#
# COMPACT_ATOMS: atom_id res chain seq x y z
N MET A 1 7.14 -4.69 -5.07
CA MET A 1 5.68 -4.90 -4.90
C MET A 1 4.87 -3.95 -5.79
N PHE A 2 5.14 -2.64 -5.76
CA PHE A 2 4.42 -1.62 -6.53
C PHE A 2 4.23 -1.94 -8.03
N HIS A 3 5.32 -2.25 -8.76
CA HIS A 3 5.23 -2.54 -10.20
C HIS A 3 4.37 -3.76 -10.52
N PHE A 4 4.39 -4.79 -9.67
CA PHE A 4 3.56 -5.98 -9.86
C PHE A 4 2.08 -5.69 -9.65
N ALA A 5 1.74 -5.00 -8.55
CA ALA A 5 0.36 -4.58 -8.30
C ALA A 5 -0.16 -3.70 -9.45
N ARG A 6 0.65 -2.74 -9.90
CA ARG A 6 0.29 -1.88 -11.04
C ARG A 6 0.06 -2.68 -12.32
N ALA A 7 0.96 -3.61 -12.68
CA ALA A 7 0.82 -4.42 -13.88
C ALA A 7 -0.44 -5.29 -13.87
N MET A 8 -0.79 -5.88 -12.72
CA MET A 8 -2.02 -6.68 -12.55
C MET A 8 -3.28 -5.82 -12.63
N LEU A 9 -3.24 -4.60 -12.07
CA LEU A 9 -4.39 -3.69 -12.07
C LEU A 9 -4.62 -2.99 -13.42
N GLU A 10 -3.53 -2.69 -14.15
CA GLU A 10 -3.61 -2.05 -15.47
C GLU A 10 -4.00 -3.02 -16.59
N ASN A 11 -3.96 -4.34 -16.35
CA ASN A 11 -4.46 -5.33 -17.28
C ASN A 11 -5.98 -5.52 -17.11
N PRO A 12 -6.83 -5.08 -18.06
CA PRO A 12 -8.28 -5.19 -17.93
C PRO A 12 -8.81 -6.64 -18.02
N LYS A 13 -8.00 -7.59 -18.52
CA LYS A 13 -8.35 -9.01 -18.57
C LYS A 13 -7.98 -9.76 -17.30
N ASP A 14 -7.08 -9.20 -16.51
CA ASP A 14 -6.74 -9.73 -15.20
C ASP A 14 -7.78 -9.22 -14.20
N MET A 15 -8.37 -10.11 -13.40
CA MET A 15 -9.41 -9.80 -12.40
C MET A 15 -8.92 -10.05 -10.97
N THR A 16 -7.62 -10.21 -10.76
CA THR A 16 -7.01 -10.45 -9.45
C THR A 16 -7.32 -9.30 -8.50
N ASN A 17 -7.71 -9.65 -7.27
CA ASN A 17 -7.86 -8.72 -6.15
C ASN A 17 -6.56 -8.70 -5.35
N VAL A 18 -6.03 -7.50 -5.08
CA VAL A 18 -4.73 -7.31 -4.44
C VAL A 18 -4.92 -6.53 -3.14
N HIS A 19 -4.47 -7.13 -2.05
CA HIS A 19 -4.48 -6.54 -0.72
C HIS A 19 -3.04 -6.41 -0.24
N LEU A 20 -2.56 -5.17 -0.07
CA LEU A 20 -1.20 -4.88 0.36
C LEU A 20 -1.20 -4.47 1.83
N ILE A 21 -0.42 -5.17 2.65
CA ILE A 21 -0.11 -4.74 4.02
C ILE A 21 1.28 -4.11 3.97
N TYR A 22 1.36 -2.81 4.27
CA TYR A 22 2.59 -2.04 4.23
C TYR A 22 2.99 -1.64 5.65
N ALA A 23 4.00 -2.31 6.21
CA ALA A 23 4.45 -2.09 7.58
C ALA A 23 5.71 -1.21 7.61
N ASN A 24 5.67 -0.11 8.35
CA ASN A 24 6.78 0.83 8.53
C ASN A 24 6.88 1.36 9.97
N VAL A 25 7.98 2.01 10.33
CA VAL A 25 8.18 2.59 11.66
C VAL A 25 7.51 3.97 11.74
N PRO A 26 8.08 5.07 11.19
CA PRO A 26 7.33 6.31 11.09
C PRO A 26 6.50 6.34 9.79
N TYR A 27 5.42 7.11 9.80
CA TYR A 27 4.52 7.27 8.66
C TYR A 27 5.18 7.99 7.47
N GLU A 28 6.04 8.94 7.76
CA GLU A 28 6.83 9.73 6.82
C GLU A 28 7.78 8.88 5.95
N ASP A 29 8.17 7.69 6.42
CA ASP A 29 9.04 6.77 5.67
C ASP A 29 8.27 5.85 4.71
N ILE A 30 6.94 5.97 4.59
CA ILE A 30 6.16 5.18 3.64
C ILE A 30 6.52 5.61 2.22
N LEU A 31 7.31 4.77 1.55
CA LEU A 31 7.70 4.96 0.17
C LEU A 31 6.48 4.78 -0.76
N LEU A 32 6.39 5.65 -1.76
CA LEU A 32 5.39 5.63 -2.83
C LEU A 32 3.94 5.71 -2.31
N LYS A 33 3.73 6.39 -1.18
CA LYS A 33 2.41 6.50 -0.56
C LYS A 33 1.38 7.12 -1.51
N GLU A 34 1.75 8.21 -2.17
CA GLU A 34 0.84 8.94 -3.06
C GLU A 34 0.43 8.08 -4.26
N GLU A 35 1.36 7.30 -4.81
CA GLU A 35 1.12 6.39 -5.92
C GLU A 35 0.27 5.19 -5.50
N LEU A 36 0.50 4.64 -4.31
CA LEU A 36 -0.34 3.58 -3.74
C LEU A 36 -1.77 4.07 -3.51
N ASP A 37 -1.94 5.25 -2.93
CA ASP A 37 -3.26 5.85 -2.69
C ASP A 37 -3.97 6.19 -4.02
N SER A 38 -3.22 6.63 -5.04
CA SER A 38 -3.73 6.85 -6.39
C SER A 38 -4.24 5.55 -7.04
N LEU A 39 -3.54 4.43 -6.85
CA LEU A 39 -4.01 3.12 -7.31
C LEU A 39 -5.27 2.67 -6.58
N VAL A 40 -5.40 2.93 -5.28
CA VAL A 40 -6.61 2.63 -4.51
C VAL A 40 -7.80 3.44 -5.05
N ALA A 41 -7.60 4.74 -5.31
CA ALA A 41 -8.64 5.60 -5.88
C ALA A 41 -9.06 5.16 -7.28
N LYS A 42 -8.11 4.68 -8.10
CA LYS A 42 -8.37 4.21 -9.47
C LYS A 42 -9.04 2.83 -9.51
N TYR A 43 -8.75 1.96 -8.55
CA TYR A 43 -9.23 0.57 -8.52
C TYR A 43 -9.86 0.17 -7.17
N PRO A 44 -10.87 0.88 -6.66
CA PRO A 44 -11.37 0.74 -5.28
C PRO A 44 -11.97 -0.63 -4.96
N GLY A 45 -12.45 -1.37 -5.97
CA GLY A 45 -12.98 -2.72 -5.81
C GLY A 45 -11.92 -3.82 -5.83
N ARG A 46 -10.71 -3.52 -6.31
CA ARG A 46 -9.67 -4.52 -6.62
C ARG A 46 -8.34 -4.31 -5.91
N PHE A 47 -8.08 -3.11 -5.43
CA PHE A 47 -6.85 -2.78 -4.71
C PHE A 47 -7.15 -2.15 -3.36
N LYS A 48 -6.58 -2.73 -2.30
CA LYS A 48 -6.66 -2.21 -0.94
C LYS A 48 -5.26 -2.17 -0.33
N VAL A 49 -4.94 -1.08 0.36
CA VAL A 49 -3.68 -0.90 1.09
C VAL A 49 -3.98 -0.68 2.56
N TYR A 50 -3.28 -1.41 3.43
CA TYR A 50 -3.35 -1.30 4.88
C TYR A 50 -1.97 -0.88 5.39
N TYR A 51 -1.88 0.35 5.90
CA TYR A 51 -0.65 0.86 6.51
C TYR A 51 -0.58 0.45 7.98
N VAL A 52 0.49 -0.25 8.34
CA VAL A 52 0.77 -0.67 9.72
C VAL A 52 1.98 0.12 10.20
N LEU A 53 1.80 0.93 11.23
CA LEU A 53 2.87 1.76 11.78
C LEU A 53 3.34 1.19 13.11
N ASN A 54 4.65 1.02 13.25
CA ASN A 54 5.27 0.67 14.51
C ASN A 54 5.80 1.94 15.18
N GLN A 55 5.05 2.49 16.13
CA GLN A 55 5.56 3.55 16.98
C GLN A 55 6.48 2.93 18.03
N ARG A 56 7.80 3.11 17.88
CA ARG A 56 8.72 2.89 18.99
C ARG A 56 8.40 3.92 20.07
N ARG A 57 7.58 3.53 21.05
CA ARG A 57 7.44 4.29 22.29
C ARG A 57 8.78 4.19 23.01
N PHE A 58 9.60 5.23 22.93
CA PHE A 58 10.75 5.36 23.82
C PHE A 58 10.21 5.49 25.24
N ILE A 59 10.21 4.39 25.97
CA ILE A 59 10.05 4.39 27.42
C ILE A 59 11.41 4.81 27.96
N GLY A 60 11.55 6.10 28.25
CA GLY A 60 12.71 6.63 28.96
C GLY A 60 12.76 6.02 30.36
N ILE A 61 13.68 5.08 30.54
CA ILE A 61 14.23 4.66 31.83
C ILE A 61 15.64 5.21 31.93
#